data_AF-A0A2D8AF43-F1
#
_entry.id   AF-A0A2D8AF43-F1
#
_cell.length_a   1.000
_cell.length_b   1.000
_cell.length_c   1.000
_cell.angle_alpha   90.00
_cell.angle_beta   90.00
_cell.angle_gamma   90.00
#
_symmetry.space_group_name_H-M   'P 1'
#
loop_
_entity.id
_entity.type
_entity.pdbx_description
1 polymer ?
#
loop_
_entity_poly.entity_id
_entity_poly.type
_entity_poly.pdbx_seq_one_letter_code
_entity_poly.pdbx_strand_id
1 'polypeptide(L)'
;MDDSKKTEDYLLRGCQSQVWIDNEVRDGKVLLEADSDAHIVRGLLGVVLAAYNHKTPAEIIAFDIDGYFTQIDLIKHLSPTRGNGLRAMVERIKNIAAEAA
;
A
#
# COMPACT_ATOMS: atom_id res chain seq x y z
N MET A 1 7.10 -10.96 -1.76
CA MET A 1 6.50 -11.27 -3.06
C MET A 1 7.42 -12.17 -3.84
N ASP A 2 6.94 -13.36 -4.17
CA ASP A 2 7.60 -14.25 -5.13
C ASP A 2 7.61 -13.61 -6.53
N ASP A 3 8.67 -13.85 -7.31
CA ASP A 3 8.81 -13.25 -8.64
C ASP A 3 7.71 -13.69 -9.62
N SER A 4 7.10 -14.86 -9.42
CA SER A 4 5.96 -15.32 -10.24
C SER A 4 4.71 -14.45 -10.10
N LYS A 5 4.60 -13.67 -9.01
CA LYS A 5 3.52 -12.71 -8.77
C LYS A 5 3.81 -11.30 -9.28
N LYS A 6 4.99 -11.04 -9.86
CA LYS A 6 5.32 -9.72 -10.43
C LYS A 6 4.78 -9.58 -11.85
N THR A 7 3.48 -9.76 -12.00
CA THR A 7 2.76 -9.72 -13.29
C THR A 7 1.95 -8.44 -13.44
N GLU A 8 1.40 -8.20 -14.63
CA GLU A 8 0.54 -7.04 -14.91
C GLU A 8 -0.74 -7.02 -14.05
N ASP A 9 -1.22 -8.19 -13.60
CA ASP A 9 -2.44 -8.30 -12.80
C ASP A 9 -2.29 -7.65 -11.41
N TYR A 10 -1.07 -7.68 -10.87
CA TYR A 10 -0.74 -7.10 -9.57
C TYR A 10 -0.10 -5.72 -9.68
N LEU A 11 0.21 -5.26 -10.89
CA LEU A 11 0.95 -4.02 -11.12
C LEU A 11 0.08 -2.78 -10.82
N LEU A 12 0.56 -1.95 -9.90
CA LEU A 12 0.04 -0.62 -9.63
C LEU A 12 0.52 0.37 -10.70
N ARG A 13 -0.39 0.81 -11.56
CA ARG A 13 -0.11 1.83 -12.58
C ARG A 13 -0.01 3.22 -11.95
N GLY A 14 0.77 4.10 -12.58
CA GLY A 14 0.90 5.50 -12.17
C GLY A 14 2.02 5.81 -11.16
N CYS A 15 2.81 4.80 -10.77
CA CYS A 15 4.07 5.00 -10.06
C CYS A 15 5.23 5.13 -11.05
N GLN A 16 6.26 5.93 -10.70
CA GLN A 16 7.48 6.04 -11.50
C GLN A 16 8.28 4.71 -11.47
N SER A 17 8.32 4.08 -10.30
CA SER A 17 8.85 2.74 -10.06
C SER A 17 7.74 1.70 -10.25
N GLN A 18 8.10 0.48 -10.60
CA GLN A 18 7.14 -0.63 -10.61
C GLN A 18 6.79 -0.99 -9.17
N VAL A 19 5.49 -1.18 -8.92
CA VAL A 19 4.93 -1.57 -7.62
C VAL A 19 3.91 -2.66 -7.88
N TRP A 20 4.04 -3.78 -7.21
CA TRP A 20 3.06 -4.87 -7.27
C TRP A 20 2.38 -5.02 -5.93
N ILE A 21 1.06 -5.17 -5.93
CA ILE A 21 0.24 -5.37 -4.73
C ILE A 21 -0.74 -6.50 -5.00
N ASP A 22 -0.58 -7.57 -4.23
CA ASP A 22 -1.49 -8.71 -4.13
C ASP A 22 -2.22 -8.67 -2.79
N ASN A 23 -3.41 -9.26 -2.75
CA ASN A 23 -4.22 -9.34 -1.54
C ASN A 23 -5.04 -10.63 -1.45
N GLU A 24 -5.29 -11.07 -0.23
CA GLU A 24 -6.20 -12.16 0.10
C GLU A 24 -7.06 -11.76 1.29
N VAL A 25 -8.35 -12.13 1.28
CA VAL A 25 -9.20 -12.02 2.47
C VAL A 25 -9.23 -13.37 3.17
N ARG A 26 -8.73 -13.42 4.41
CA ARG A 26 -8.73 -14.61 5.26
C ARG A 26 -9.18 -14.26 6.66
N ASP A 27 -10.12 -15.04 7.18
CA ASP A 27 -10.72 -14.83 8.51
C ASP A 27 -11.25 -13.39 8.71
N GLY A 28 -11.83 -12.81 7.65
CA GLY A 28 -12.38 -11.45 7.64
C GLY A 28 -11.33 -10.33 7.61
N LYS A 29 -10.04 -10.66 7.46
CA LYS A 29 -8.93 -9.70 7.41
C LYS A 29 -8.30 -9.66 6.02
N VAL A 30 -7.84 -8.49 5.61
CA VAL A 30 -7.08 -8.30 4.38
C VAL A 30 -5.60 -8.58 4.66
N LEU A 31 -5.04 -9.57 3.95
CA LEU A 31 -3.62 -9.87 3.94
C LEU A 31 -3.04 -9.25 2.68
N LEU A 32 -2.05 -8.37 2.86
CA LEU A 32 -1.41 -7.65 1.78
C LEU A 32 0.00 -8.19 1.55
N GLU A 33 0.32 -8.45 0.28
CA GLU A 33 1.68 -8.72 -0.17
C GLU A 33 2.07 -7.70 -1.22
N ALA A 34 3.19 -7.00 -1.04
CA ALA A 34 3.62 -5.98 -1.98
C ALA A 34 5.14 -5.97 -2.17
N ASP A 35 5.58 -5.52 -3.34
CA ASP A 35 6.99 -5.31 -3.66
C ASP A 35 7.18 -4.19 -4.69
N SER A 36 8.42 -3.73 -4.85
CA SER A 36 8.80 -2.72 -5.84
C SER A 36 10.21 -2.97 -6.35
N ASP A 37 10.50 -2.57 -7.59
CA ASP A 37 11.84 -2.56 -8.17
C ASP A 37 12.77 -1.52 -7.49
N ALA A 38 12.21 -0.50 -6.84
CA ALA A 38 12.96 0.57 -6.21
C ALA A 38 13.11 0.40 -4.68
N HIS A 39 14.35 0.46 -4.17
CA HIS A 39 14.67 0.28 -2.74
C HIS A 39 13.92 1.22 -1.79
N ILE A 40 13.86 2.52 -2.10
CA ILE A 40 13.16 3.51 -1.26
C ILE A 40 11.66 3.23 -1.23
N VAL A 41 11.11 2.79 -2.36
CA VAL A 41 9.68 2.52 -2.51
C VAL A 41 9.30 1.26 -1.74
N ARG A 42 10.15 0.23 -1.72
CA ARG A 42 10.00 -0.91 -0.81
C ARG A 42 9.94 -0.50 0.67
N GLY A 43 10.77 0.47 1.07
CA GLY A 43 10.71 1.04 2.42
C GLY A 43 9.36 1.71 2.73
N LEU A 44 8.86 2.52 1.79
CA LEU A 44 7.55 3.16 1.90
C LEU A 44 6.39 2.15 1.94
N LEU A 45 6.46 1.09 1.12
CA LEU A 45 5.52 -0.02 1.19
C LEU A 45 5.51 -0.65 2.58
N GLY A 46 6.68 -0.86 3.19
CA GLY A 46 6.78 -1.37 4.57
C GLY A 46 5.99 -0.51 5.57
N VAL A 47 6.06 0.82 5.45
CA VAL A 47 5.31 1.75 6.31
C VAL A 47 3.80 1.64 6.08
N VAL A 48 3.37 1.55 4.81
CA VAL A 48 1.95 1.39 4.47
C VAL A 48 1.40 0.03 4.92
N LEU A 49 2.16 -1.05 4.71
CA LEU A 49 1.78 -2.39 5.15
C LEU A 49 1.69 -2.47 6.67
N ALA A 50 2.59 -1.80 7.40
CA ALA A 50 2.51 -1.72 8.86
C ALA A 50 1.22 -1.03 9.35
N ALA A 51 0.70 -0.08 8.57
CA ALA A 51 -0.56 0.60 8.88
C ALA A 51 -1.80 -0.25 8.57
N TYR A 52 -1.79 -1.06 7.50
CA TYR A 52 -3.00 -1.68 6.96
C TYR A 52 -3.08 -3.21 7.04
N ASN A 53 -1.96 -3.92 7.04
CA ASN A 53 -1.99 -5.38 6.92
C ASN A 53 -2.69 -6.04 8.12
N HIS A 54 -3.40 -7.15 7.89
CA HIS A 54 -4.15 -7.91 8.89
C HIS A 54 -5.31 -7.14 9.57
N LYS A 55 -5.79 -6.06 8.95
CA LYS A 55 -7.00 -5.36 9.36
C LYS A 55 -8.22 -5.86 8.60
N THR A 56 -9.39 -5.72 9.19
CA THR A 56 -10.67 -5.88 8.49
C THR A 56 -10.87 -4.77 7.47
N PRO A 57 -11.70 -4.98 6.42
CA PRO A 57 -12.07 -3.93 5.48
C PRO A 57 -12.54 -2.62 6.15
N ALA A 58 -13.41 -2.75 7.18
CA ALA A 58 -13.92 -1.62 7.93
C ALA A 58 -12.82 -0.85 8.68
N GLU A 59 -11.86 -1.54 9.29
CA GLU A 59 -10.72 -0.90 9.95
C GLU A 59 -9.80 -0.19 8.96
N ILE A 60 -9.60 -0.73 7.75
CA ILE A 60 -8.80 -0.08 6.70
C ILE A 60 -9.45 1.22 6.26
N ILE A 61 -10.76 1.21 6.01
CA ILE A 61 -11.53 2.38 5.57
C ILE A 61 -11.55 3.47 6.65
N ALA A 62 -11.68 3.07 7.92
CA ALA A 62 -11.75 3.99 9.05
C ALA A 62 -10.37 4.52 9.51
N PHE A 63 -9.26 3.95 9.03
CA PHE A 63 -7.92 4.30 9.50
C PHE A 63 -7.48 5.69 9.00
N ASP A 64 -7.10 6.56 9.94
CA ASP A 64 -6.53 7.88 9.65
C ASP A 64 -5.05 7.78 9.21
N ILE A 65 -4.87 7.50 7.93
CA ILE A 65 -3.55 7.36 7.32
C ILE A 65 -2.77 8.68 7.24
N ASP A 66 -3.47 9.81 7.09
CA ASP A 66 -2.84 11.12 7.03
C ASP A 66 -2.31 11.54 8.41
N GLY A 67 -3.07 11.26 9.46
CA GLY A 67 -2.62 11.39 10.85
C GLY A 67 -1.40 10.51 11.14
N TYR A 68 -1.44 9.24 10.72
CA TYR A 68 -0.30 8.32 10.85
C TYR A 68 0.97 8.86 10.18
N PHE A 69 0.87 9.30 8.91
CA PHE A 69 2.02 9.87 8.21
C PHE A 69 2.51 11.18 8.83
N THR A 70 1.62 11.98 9.40
CA THR A 70 1.97 13.21 10.11
C THR A 70 2.77 12.92 11.38
N GLN A 71 2.40 11.90 12.15
CA GLN A 71 3.10 11.53 13.39
C GLN A 71 4.56 11.11 13.14
N ILE A 72 4.84 10.49 12.00
CA ILE A 72 6.19 10.08 11.62
C ILE A 72 6.92 11.11 10.72
N ASP A 73 6.32 12.31 10.54
CA ASP A 73 6.79 13.40 9.68
C ASP A 73 7.14 12.99 8.23
N LEU A 74 6.57 11.87 7.74
CA LEU A 74 7.04 11.20 6.53
C LEU A 74 6.91 12.08 5.28
N ILE A 75 5.73 12.66 5.06
CA ILE A 75 5.39 13.34 3.80
C ILE A 75 6.32 14.51 3.50
N LYS A 76 6.79 15.22 4.54
CA LYS A 76 7.65 16.41 4.36
C LYS A 76 9.04 16.07 3.83
N HIS A 77 9.50 14.82 4.00
CA HIS A 77 10.81 14.35 3.54
C HIS A 77 10.75 13.67 2.17
N LEU A 78 9.56 13.57 1.56
CA LEU A 78 9.38 12.96 0.25
C LEU A 78 9.39 14.02 -0.86
N SER A 79 10.04 13.68 -1.96
CA SER A 79 9.83 14.43 -3.20
C SER A 79 8.37 14.31 -3.65
N PRO A 80 7.84 15.27 -4.43
CA PRO A 80 6.46 15.21 -4.92
C PRO A 80 6.12 13.87 -5.59
N THR A 81 7.01 13.34 -6.42
CA THR A 81 6.82 12.05 -7.10
C THR A 81 6.66 10.88 -6.12
N ARG A 82 7.48 10.85 -5.07
CA ARG A 82 7.41 9.79 -4.04
C ARG A 82 6.15 9.92 -3.20
N GLY A 83 5.76 11.16 -2.84
CA GLY A 83 4.51 11.42 -2.15
C GLY A 83 3.29 10.99 -2.95
N ASN A 84 3.31 11.18 -4.27
CA ASN A 84 2.23 10.73 -5.15
C ASN A 84 2.16 9.20 -5.25
N GLY A 85 3.32 8.53 -5.38
CA GLY A 85 3.37 7.06 -5.37
C GLY A 85 2.86 6.46 -4.06
N LEU A 86 3.24 7.05 -2.92
CA LEU A 86 2.73 6.65 -1.60
C LEU A 86 1.20 6.76 -1.52
N ARG A 87 0.63 7.87 -1.98
CA ARG A 87 -0.83 8.06 -2.01
C ARG A 87 -1.52 7.06 -2.95
N ALA A 88 -0.93 6.77 -4.11
CA ALA A 88 -1.49 5.77 -5.02
C ALA A 88 -1.56 4.36 -4.39
N MET A 89 -0.57 3.99 -3.58
CA MET A 89 -0.60 2.72 -2.84
C MET A 89 -1.73 2.70 -1.79
N VAL A 90 -1.88 3.80 -1.05
CA VAL A 90 -2.95 3.95 -0.04
C VAL A 90 -4.33 3.81 -0.70
N GLU A 91 -4.56 4.51 -1.81
CA GLU A 91 -5.82 4.43 -2.54
C GLU A 91 -6.10 3.03 -3.09
N ARG A 92 -5.08 2.34 -3.60
CA ARG A 92 -5.23 0.94 -4.02
C ARG A 92 -5.67 0.03 -2.87
N ILE A 93 -5.10 0.19 -1.68
CA ILE A 93 -5.45 -0.61 -0.50
C ILE A 93 -6.87 -0.29 -0.01
N LYS A 94 -7.27 0.98 -0.03
CA LYS A 94 -8.65 1.37 0.31
C LYS A 94 -9.67 0.79 -0.68
N ASN A 95 -9.36 0.74 -1.97
CA ASN A 95 -10.21 0.11 -2.96
C ASN A 95 -10.34 -1.41 -2.72
N ILE A 96 -9.22 -2.10 -2.44
CA ILE A 96 -9.23 -3.51 -2.05
C ILE A 96 -10.16 -3.75 -0.85
N ALA A 97 -10.08 -2.90 0.17
CA ALA A 97 -10.96 -2.99 1.32
C ALA A 97 -12.43 -2.71 0.97
N ALA A 98 -12.71 -1.70 0.13
CA ALA A 98 -14.08 -1.39 -0.28
C ALA A 98 -14.73 -2.53 -1.10
N GLU A 99 -13.95 -3.25 -1.90
CA GLU A 99 -14.40 -4.42 -2.67
C GLU A 99 -14.64 -5.66 -1.80
N ALA A 100 -14.01 -5.73 -0.62
CA ALA A 100 -14.09 -6.85 0.31
C ALA A 100 -15.11 -6.65 1.45
N ALA A 101 -15.74 -5.47 1.53
CA ALA A 101 -16.74 -5.10 2.55
C ALA A 101 -18.15 -5.53 2.15
#